data_AF-A0A4P5X0S3-F1
#
_entry.id   AF-A0A4P5X0S3-F1
#
_cell.length_a   1.000
_cell.length_b   1.000
_cell.length_c   1.000
_cell.angle_alpha   90.00
_cell.angle_beta   90.00
_cell.angle_gamma   90.00
#
_symmetry.space_group_name_H-M   'P 1'
#
loop_
_entity.id
_entity.type
_entity.pdbx_description
1 polymer ?
#
loop_
_entity_poly.entity_id
_entity_poly.type
_entity_poly.pdbx_seq_one_letter_code
_entity_poly.pdbx_strand_id
1 'polypeptide(L)'
;MESPVRTPSRSLTDSGWFWGLVFSLTALAGIGLIAPKFAIRQRQVEGRFLGRQAAADARARRAAGLPAEDLAEGARDRDEVQQDRIVPLWTLASGAAAAAAGCGCMLWRERRRPPVSR
;
A
#
# COMPACT_ATOMS: atom_id res chain seq x y z
N MET A 1 -51.17 -30.20 -11.50
CA MET A 1 -50.21 -29.46 -12.33
C MET A 1 -49.11 -28.99 -11.40
N GLU A 2 -48.16 -29.88 -11.08
CA GLU A 2 -47.05 -29.58 -10.18
C GLU A 2 -46.03 -28.71 -10.91
N SER A 3 -45.70 -27.57 -10.33
CA SER A 3 -44.65 -26.70 -10.86
C SER A 3 -43.29 -27.31 -10.51
N PRO A 4 -42.32 -27.36 -11.45
CA PRO A 4 -41.00 -27.88 -11.15
C PRO A 4 -40.34 -27.03 -10.07
N VAL A 5 -39.98 -27.65 -8.95
CA VAL A 5 -39.16 -27.05 -7.89
C VAL A 5 -37.81 -26.68 -8.51
N ARG A 6 -37.56 -25.39 -8.72
CA ARG A 6 -36.22 -24.90 -9.05
C ARG A 6 -35.36 -25.07 -7.80
N THR A 7 -34.42 -26.00 -7.83
CA THR A 7 -33.38 -26.07 -6.82
C THR A 7 -32.64 -24.73 -6.82
N PRO A 8 -32.53 -24.03 -5.67
CA PRO A 8 -31.88 -22.74 -5.63
C PRO A 8 -30.42 -22.92 -6.05
N SER A 9 -30.02 -22.25 -7.14
CA SER A 9 -28.61 -22.16 -7.48
C SER A 9 -27.91 -21.37 -6.39
N ARG A 10 -26.81 -21.90 -5.86
CA ARG A 10 -26.00 -21.22 -4.85
C ARG A 10 -25.53 -19.88 -5.43
N SER A 11 -25.95 -18.76 -4.83
CA SER A 11 -25.54 -17.44 -5.33
C SER A 11 -24.06 -17.21 -5.01
N LEU A 12 -23.35 -16.55 -5.92
CA LEU A 12 -21.95 -16.16 -5.70
C LEU A 12 -21.79 -15.22 -4.51
N THR A 13 -22.82 -14.44 -4.22
CA THR A 13 -22.86 -13.47 -3.12
C THR A 13 -22.95 -14.12 -1.75
N ASP A 14 -23.26 -15.41 -1.67
CA ASP A 14 -23.36 -16.16 -0.41
C ASP A 14 -22.00 -16.71 0.04
N SER A 15 -20.97 -16.64 -0.81
CA SER A 15 -19.61 -17.12 -0.48
C SER A 15 -18.83 -16.04 0.28
N GLY A 16 -18.32 -16.39 1.47
CA GLY A 16 -17.42 -15.50 2.22
C GLY A 16 -16.14 -15.15 1.46
N TRP A 17 -15.66 -16.05 0.58
CA TRP A 17 -14.48 -15.81 -0.26
C TRP A 17 -14.73 -14.77 -1.34
N PHE A 18 -15.96 -14.67 -1.85
CA PHE A 18 -16.35 -13.62 -2.79
C PHE A 18 -16.23 -12.25 -2.13
N TRP A 19 -16.80 -12.07 -0.93
CA TRP A 19 -16.69 -10.81 -0.20
C TRP A 19 -15.25 -10.49 0.19
N GLY A 20 -14.48 -11.48 0.65
CA GLY A 20 -13.05 -11.31 0.94
C GLY A 20 -12.26 -10.80 -0.27
N LEU A 21 -12.55 -11.33 -1.47
CA LEU A 21 -11.96 -10.86 -2.72
C LEU A 21 -12.38 -9.42 -3.04
N VAL A 22 -13.68 -9.11 -2.97
CA VAL A 22 -14.19 -7.75 -3.22
C VAL A 22 -13.52 -6.73 -2.31
N PHE A 23 -13.50 -6.97 -0.99
CA PHE A 23 -12.86 -6.06 -0.05
C PHE A 23 -11.37 -5.88 -0.30
N SER A 24 -10.66 -6.96 -0.64
CA SER A 24 -9.23 -6.91 -0.95
C SER A 24 -8.96 -6.08 -2.22
N LEU A 25 -9.79 -6.23 -3.25
CA LEU A 25 -9.71 -5.43 -4.48
C LEU A 25 -10.04 -3.96 -4.22
N THR A 26 -11.08 -3.67 -3.42
CA THR A 26 -11.42 -2.30 -3.02
C THR A 26 -10.29 -1.66 -2.22
N ALA A 27 -9.65 -2.40 -1.32
CA ALA A 27 -8.49 -1.92 -0.58
C ALA A 27 -7.31 -1.59 -1.51
N LEU A 28 -6.99 -2.46 -2.47
CA LEU A 28 -5.95 -2.19 -3.48
C LEU A 28 -6.25 -0.93 -4.29
N ALA A 29 -7.51 -0.76 -4.74
CA ALA A 29 -7.94 0.42 -5.46
C ALA A 29 -7.80 1.69 -4.60
N GLY A 30 -8.23 1.63 -3.34
CA GLY A 30 -8.09 2.73 -2.38
C GLY A 30 -6.64 3.11 -2.14
N ILE A 31 -5.75 2.13 -1.94
CA ILE A 31 -4.31 2.33 -1.78
C ILE A 31 -3.71 3.01 -3.02
N GLY A 32 -4.06 2.53 -4.22
CA GLY A 32 -3.61 3.12 -5.49
C GLY A 32 -4.03 4.58 -5.65
N LEU A 33 -5.27 4.91 -5.30
CA LEU A 33 -5.81 6.26 -5.39
C LEU A 33 -5.16 7.25 -4.40
N ILE A 34 -4.86 6.80 -3.18
CA ILE A 34 -4.28 7.69 -2.16
C ILE A 34 -2.75 7.80 -2.25
N ALA A 35 -2.07 6.82 -2.85
CA ALA A 35 -0.61 6.77 -2.96
C ALA A 35 0.07 8.09 -3.39
N PRO A 36 -0.34 8.78 -4.48
CA PRO A 36 0.33 10.01 -4.90
C PRO A 36 0.19 11.14 -3.87
N LYS A 37 -0.96 11.23 -3.19
CA LYS A 37 -1.19 12.25 -2.16
C LYS A 37 -0.28 12.06 -0.96
N PHE A 38 -0.05 10.82 -0.53
CA PHE A 38 0.87 10.52 0.56
C PHE A 38 2.32 10.79 0.19
N ALA A 39 2.73 10.46 -1.05
CA ALA A 39 4.08 10.75 -1.53
C ALA A 39 4.40 12.26 -1.49
N ILE A 40 3.47 13.11 -1.93
CA ILE A 40 3.65 14.57 -1.88
C ILE A 40 3.80 15.08 -0.44
N ARG A 41 2.96 14.58 0.49
CA ARG A 41 3.02 15.01 1.90
C ARG A 41 4.31 14.58 2.58
N GLN A 42 4.80 13.37 2.31
CA GLN A 42 6.07 12.91 2.87
C GLN A 42 7.24 13.78 2.40
N ARG A 43 7.30 14.10 1.10
CA ARG A 43 8.33 15.00 0.54
C ARG A 43 8.38 16.37 1.23
N GLN A 44 7.23 16.89 1.66
CA GLN A 44 7.17 18.16 2.40
C GLN A 44 7.67 18.03 3.83
N VAL A 45 7.33 16.94 4.52
CA VAL A 45 7.76 16.69 5.90
C VAL A 45 9.27 16.44 5.96
N GLU A 46 9.78 15.59 5.09
CA GLU A 46 11.20 15.26 4.98
C GLU A 46 12.02 16.49 4.58
N GLY A 47 11.54 17.29 3.62
CA GLY A 47 12.21 18.54 3.25
C GLY A 47 12.36 19.52 4.42
N ARG A 48 11.34 19.64 5.29
CA ARG A 48 11.42 20.48 6.50
C ARG A 48 12.35 19.90 7.56
N PHE A 49 12.41 18.58 7.68
CA PHE A 49 13.33 17.91 8.61
C PHE A 49 14.79 18.13 8.18
N LEU A 50 15.11 17.84 6.92
CA LEU A 50 16.44 18.02 6.34
C LEU A 50 16.90 19.49 6.43
N GLY A 51 16.01 20.45 6.15
CA GLY A 51 16.32 21.87 6.29
C GLY A 51 16.67 22.29 7.72
N ARG A 52 16.02 21.70 8.73
CA ARG A 52 16.35 21.96 10.15
C ARG A 52 17.68 21.32 10.55
N GLN A 53 17.96 20.12 10.05
CA GLN A 53 19.22 19.42 10.31
C GLN A 53 20.40 20.18 9.71
N ALA A 54 20.30 20.58 8.44
CA ALA A 54 21.31 21.40 7.78
C ALA A 54 21.56 22.74 8.51
N ALA A 55 20.50 23.40 9.00
CA ALA A 55 20.63 24.64 9.78
C ALA A 55 21.24 24.42 11.17
N ALA A 56 21.07 23.24 11.77
CA ALA A 56 21.73 22.88 13.03
C ALA A 56 23.22 22.61 12.81
N ASP A 57 23.56 21.82 11.79
CA ASP A 57 24.95 21.49 11.45
C ASP A 57 25.74 22.74 11.05
N ALA A 58 25.13 23.63 10.27
CA ALA A 58 25.74 24.91 9.90
C ALA A 58 26.00 25.84 11.11
N ARG A 59 25.14 25.79 12.14
CA ARG A 59 25.36 26.53 13.40
C ARG A 59 26.46 25.88 14.25
N ALA A 60 26.48 24.55 14.34
CA ALA A 60 27.50 23.81 15.06
C ALA A 60 28.90 24.04 14.47
N ARG A 61 29.04 24.02 13.14
CA ARG A 61 30.31 24.33 12.46
C ARG A 61 30.79 25.75 12.71
N ARG A 62 29.89 26.73 12.64
CA ARG A 62 30.22 28.14 12.96
C ARG A 62 30.69 28.29 14.41
N ALA A 63 30.04 27.62 15.35
CA ALA A 63 30.48 27.61 16.75
C ALA A 63 31.86 26.95 16.93
N ALA A 64 32.20 25.97 16.10
CA ALA A 64 33.52 25.31 16.09
C ALA A 64 34.61 26.10 15.32
N GLY A 65 34.29 27.29 14.78
CA GLY A 65 35.24 28.09 14.00
C GLY A 65 35.62 27.49 12.65
N LEU A 66 34.88 26.49 12.17
CA LEU A 66 35.13 25.85 10.88
C LEU A 66 34.58 26.72 9.72
N PRO A 67 35.24 26.69 8.55
CA PRO A 67 34.74 27.39 7.37
C PRO A 67 33.35 26.88 6.98
N ALA A 68 32.56 27.78 6.39
CA ALA A 68 31.22 27.42 5.89
C ALA A 68 31.35 26.35 4.81
N GLU A 69 30.55 25.29 4.94
CA GLU A 69 30.48 24.24 3.93
C GLU A 69 29.71 24.75 2.72
N ASP A 70 30.27 24.56 1.52
CA ASP A 70 29.58 24.88 0.27
C ASP A 70 28.54 23.80 -0.03
N LEU A 71 27.30 24.08 0.32
CA LEU A 71 26.17 23.18 0.14
C LEU A 71 25.83 22.94 -1.35
N ALA A 72 26.40 23.73 -2.27
CA ALA A 72 26.23 23.53 -3.71
C ALA A 72 27.10 22.39 -4.25
N GLU A 73 28.30 22.19 -3.71
CA GLU A 73 29.27 21.18 -4.16
C GLU A 73 28.86 19.75 -3.77
N GLY A 74 28.13 19.59 -2.65
CA GLY A 74 27.69 18.31 -2.10
C GLY A 74 26.22 17.95 -2.36
N ALA A 75 25.52 18.75 -3.17
CA ALA A 75 24.10 18.55 -3.45
C ALA A 75 23.86 17.26 -4.25
N ARG A 76 23.66 16.13 -3.55
CA ARG A 76 23.12 14.91 -4.15
C ARG A 76 21.69 15.14 -4.61
N ASP A 77 21.35 14.51 -5.72
CA ASP A 77 20.03 14.68 -6.31
C ASP A 77 18.95 14.27 -5.31
N ARG A 78 17.89 15.07 -5.22
CA ARG A 78 16.87 14.97 -4.16
C ARG A 78 16.15 13.61 -4.17
N ASP A 79 16.21 12.92 -5.31
CA ASP A 79 15.66 11.59 -5.51
C ASP A 79 16.59 10.47 -5.02
N GLU A 80 17.90 10.70 -4.84
CA GLU A 80 18.84 9.68 -4.30
C GLU A 80 18.81 9.57 -2.77
N VAL A 81 18.42 10.64 -2.06
CA VAL A 81 18.47 10.72 -0.58
C VAL A 81 17.13 10.36 0.08
N GLN A 82 16.10 9.98 -0.70
CA GLN A 82 14.81 9.55 -0.18
C GLN A 82 14.95 8.20 0.56
N GLN A 83 15.28 8.26 1.84
CA GLN A 83 15.34 7.11 2.74
C GLN A 83 13.95 6.50 2.98
N ASP A 84 13.99 5.17 3.13
CA ASP A 84 12.85 4.26 3.17
C ASP A 84 11.70 4.67 4.10
N ARG A 85 10.49 4.48 3.58
CA ARG A 85 9.22 4.82 4.22
C ARG A 85 9.03 4.01 5.53
N ILE A 86 8.82 4.67 6.68
CA ILE A 86 8.61 4.03 8.00
C ILE A 86 7.44 3.01 7.98
N VAL A 87 6.38 3.30 7.22
CA VAL A 87 5.36 2.29 6.85
C VAL A 87 5.18 2.37 5.34
N PRO A 88 5.79 1.46 4.59
CA PRO A 88 5.66 1.47 3.15
C PRO A 88 4.23 1.13 2.75
N LEU A 89 3.62 1.96 1.90
CA LEU A 89 2.34 1.63 1.24
C LEU A 89 2.40 0.25 0.54
N TRP A 90 3.59 -0.23 0.18
CA TRP A 90 3.79 -1.56 -0.38
C TRP A 90 3.42 -2.67 0.60
N THR A 91 3.60 -2.51 1.91
CA THR A 91 3.23 -3.55 2.89
C THR A 91 1.72 -3.79 2.92
N LEU A 92 0.94 -2.72 2.96
CA LEU A 92 -0.52 -2.77 2.87
C LEU A 92 -0.98 -3.31 1.51
N ALA A 93 -0.33 -2.88 0.43
CA ALA A 93 -0.62 -3.36 -0.92
C ALA A 93 -0.32 -4.87 -1.06
N SER A 94 0.82 -5.34 -0.57
CA SER A 94 1.21 -6.76 -0.59
C SER A 94 0.27 -7.61 0.25
N GLY A 95 -0.12 -7.13 1.43
CA GLY A 95 -1.12 -7.81 2.27
C GLY A 95 -2.47 -7.94 1.56
N ALA A 96 -2.97 -6.86 0.96
CA ALA A 96 -4.21 -6.87 0.21
C ALA A 96 -4.13 -7.76 -1.05
N ALA A 97 -2.99 -7.76 -1.76
CA ALA A 97 -2.76 -8.62 -2.91
C ALA A 97 -2.72 -10.10 -2.53
N ALA A 98 -2.03 -10.46 -1.44
CA ALA A 98 -2.01 -11.82 -0.93
C ALA A 98 -3.40 -12.30 -0.49
N ALA A 99 -4.17 -11.44 0.18
CA ALA A 99 -5.55 -11.72 0.56
C ALA A 99 -6.45 -11.92 -0.67
N ALA A 100 -6.33 -11.06 -1.70
CA ALA A 100 -7.06 -11.20 -2.96
C ALA A 100 -6.72 -12.52 -3.65
N ALA A 101 -5.43 -12.89 -3.73
CA ALA A 101 -5.00 -14.16 -4.32
C ALA A 101 -5.54 -15.37 -3.54
N GLY A 102 -5.48 -15.33 -2.21
CA GLY A 102 -6.01 -16.38 -1.33
C GLY A 102 -7.52 -16.55 -1.48
N CYS A 103 -8.28 -15.45 -1.44
CA CYS A 103 -9.73 -15.45 -1.62
C CYS A 103 -10.13 -15.92 -3.01
N GLY A 104 -9.43 -15.45 -4.05
CA GLY A 104 -9.65 -15.88 -5.43
C GLY A 104 -9.40 -17.38 -5.63
N CYS A 105 -8.31 -17.89 -5.06
CA CYS A 105 -7.98 -19.32 -5.10
C CYS A 105 -9.05 -20.16 -4.38
N MET A 106 -9.49 -19.73 -3.20
CA MET A 106 -10.54 -20.43 -2.45
C MET A 106 -11.90 -20.40 -3.15
N LEU A 107 -12.29 -19.25 -3.71
CA LEU A 107 -13.52 -19.10 -4.49
C LEU A 107 -13.48 -19.99 -5.74
N TRP A 108 -12.34 -20.03 -6.44
CA TRP A 108 -12.15 -20.91 -7.58
C TRP A 108 -12.23 -22.38 -7.20
N ARG A 109 -11.64 -22.76 -6.06
CA ARG A 109 -11.72 -24.11 -5.52
C ARG A 109 -13.15 -24.49 -5.15
N GLU A 110 -13.89 -23.59 -4.52
CA GLU A 110 -15.31 -23.79 -4.16
C GLU A 110 -16.17 -24.04 -5.39
N ARG A 111 -15.97 -23.24 -6.45
CA ARG A 111 -16.68 -23.42 -7.73
C ARG A 111 -16.36 -24.73 -8.44
N ARG A 112 -15.18 -25.29 -8.20
CA ARG A 112 -14.74 -26.56 -8.78
C ARG A 112 -15.16 -27.79 -7.98
N ARG A 113 -15.73 -27.63 -6.79
CA ARG A 113 -16.21 -28.78 -6.01
C ARG A 113 -17.45 -29.36 -6.68
N PRO A 114 -17.43 -30.64 -7.10
CA PRO A 114 -18.62 -31.28 -7.62
C PRO A 114 -19.71 -31.30 -6.54
N PRO A 115 -21.01 -31.24 -6.91
CA PRO A 115 -22.07 -31.45 -5.96
C PRO A 115 -21.87 -32.82 -5.33
N VAL A 116 -21.69 -32.86 -4.01
CA VAL A 116 -21.65 -34.12 -3.27
C VAL A 116 -23.04 -34.73 -3.38
N SER A 117 -23.19 -35.74 -4.24
CA SER A 117 -24.38 -36.58 -4.29
C SER A 117 -24.47 -37.33 -2.96
N ARG A 118 -25.39 -36.91 -2.09
CA ARG A 118 -25.87 -37.70 -0.95
C ARG A 118 -27.16 -38.38 -1.33
#